data_AF-A0A915MR86-F1
#
_entry.id   AF-A0A915MR86-F1
#
_cell.length_a   1.000
_cell.length_b   1.000
_cell.length_c   1.000
_cell.angle_alpha   90.00
_cell.angle_beta   90.00
_cell.angle_gamma   90.00
#
_symmetry.space_group_name_H-M   'P 1'
#
loop_
_entity.id
_entity.type
_entity.pdbx_description
1 polymer ?
#
loop_
_entity_poly.entity_id
_entity_poly.type
_entity_poly.pdbx_seq_one_letter_code
_entity_poly.pdbx_strand_id
1 'polypeptide(L)'
;MYSLSQIVASPLLGFWSTRIEKLKPPLMICNFLMFLGNFLYCLVELFPMSMSRYVMLASRFTAGIGWESYVGVLKRKSDKENLNLPKLPPYDRLAVAACYAIRFTQFFIFTNIETIGTEFAMMMFMWSPTDVVFWEAIAHSIRGLLALSTYICYIVFNLGENFPNINVTMNTLFSRIIGPRMQGTQQGILEMFGGMGRMTGPLVIGSGAENFLHAISGK
;
A
#
# COMPACT_ATOMS: atom_id res chain seq x y z
N MET A 1 -1.23 13.61 0.55
CA MET A 1 -2.19 13.42 1.67
C MET A 1 -2.55 11.97 1.91
N TYR A 2 -2.84 11.18 0.86
CA TYR A 2 -3.12 9.75 0.99
C TYR A 2 -2.08 8.96 1.80
N SER A 3 -0.79 9.09 1.47
CA SER A 3 0.28 8.37 2.17
C SER A 3 0.46 8.84 3.62
N LEU A 4 0.19 10.13 3.90
CA LEU A 4 0.28 10.68 5.26
C LEU A 4 -0.79 10.11 6.17
N SER A 5 -2.03 10.01 5.69
CA SER A 5 -3.10 9.38 6.46
C SER A 5 -2.83 7.88 6.68
N GLN A 6 -2.28 7.19 5.68
CA GLN A 6 -1.84 5.79 5.83
C GLN A 6 -0.74 5.63 6.89
N ILE A 7 0.33 6.44 6.85
CA ILE A 7 1.46 6.37 7.81
C ILE A 7 0.97 6.47 9.26
N VAL A 8 -0.03 7.32 9.52
CA VAL A 8 -0.58 7.52 10.87
C VAL A 8 -1.64 6.48 11.21
N ALA A 9 -2.55 6.17 10.28
CA ALA A 9 -3.70 5.30 10.55
C ALA A 9 -3.30 3.83 10.67
N SER A 10 -2.35 3.33 9.86
CA SER A 10 -1.95 1.92 9.86
C SER A 10 -1.43 1.42 11.23
N PRO A 11 -0.49 2.08 11.93
CA PRO A 11 -0.07 1.61 13.25
C PRO A 11 -1.19 1.72 14.30
N LEU A 12 -2.05 2.75 14.22
CA LEU A 12 -3.16 2.95 15.15
C LEU A 12 -4.24 1.86 15.01
N LEU A 13 -4.64 1.57 13.78
CA LEU A 13 -5.62 0.54 13.48
C LEU A 13 -5.05 -0.86 13.73
N GLY A 14 -3.78 -1.10 13.42
CA GLY A 14 -3.07 -2.33 13.78
C GLY A 14 -3.03 -2.58 15.29
N PHE A 15 -2.78 -1.54 16.09
CA PHE A 15 -2.84 -1.60 17.55
C PHE A 15 -4.27 -1.90 18.05
N TRP A 16 -5.26 -1.19 17.51
CA TRP A 16 -6.66 -1.39 17.84
C TRP A 16 -7.16 -2.81 17.49
N SER A 17 -6.77 -3.33 16.33
CA SER A 17 -7.04 -4.70 15.89
C SER A 17 -6.44 -5.74 16.84
N THR A 18 -5.22 -5.48 17.31
CA THR A 18 -4.53 -6.35 18.27
C THR A 18 -5.25 -6.36 19.62
N ARG A 19 -5.82 -5.23 20.05
CA ARG A 19 -6.56 -5.11 21.32
C ARG A 19 -7.90 -5.82 21.31
N ILE A 20 -8.59 -5.87 20.18
CA ILE A 20 -9.89 -6.54 20.04
C ILE A 20 -9.72 -8.06 19.84
N GLU A 21 -8.53 -8.51 19.45
CA GLU A 21 -8.24 -9.89 19.03
C GLU A 21 -9.14 -10.39 17.87
N LYS A 22 -9.80 -9.46 17.17
CA LYS A 22 -10.65 -9.71 16.01
C LYS A 22 -10.32 -8.72 14.91
N LEU A 23 -10.12 -9.23 13.70
CA LEU A 23 -9.75 -8.40 12.54
C LEU A 23 -10.94 -7.94 11.71
N LYS A 24 -12.06 -8.68 11.76
CA LYS A 24 -13.23 -8.36 10.94
C LYS A 24 -13.78 -6.95 11.22
N PRO A 25 -13.98 -6.51 12.49
CA PRO A 25 -14.54 -5.19 12.74
C PRO A 25 -13.64 -4.05 12.24
N PRO A 26 -12.31 -4.02 12.52
CA PRO A 26 -11.44 -3.00 11.96
C PRO A 26 -11.43 -2.97 10.43
N LEU A 27 -11.39 -4.14 9.79
CA LEU A 27 -11.36 -4.23 8.33
C LEU A 27 -12.67 -3.76 7.68
N MET A 28 -13.82 -4.02 8.30
CA MET A 28 -15.11 -3.49 7.82
C MET A 28 -15.15 -1.95 7.89
N ILE A 29 -14.61 -1.36 8.95
CA ILE A 29 -14.51 0.11 9.06
C ILE A 29 -13.57 0.67 7.99
N CYS A 30 -12.42 0.03 7.77
CA CYS A 30 -11.47 0.46 6.73
C CYS A 30 -12.11 0.43 5.34
N ASN A 31 -12.82 -0.66 5.02
CA ASN A 31 -13.49 -0.79 3.72
C ASN A 31 -14.64 0.21 3.55
N PHE A 32 -15.38 0.50 4.62
CA PHE A 32 -16.40 1.54 4.60
C PHE A 32 -15.80 2.94 4.37
N LEU A 33 -14.70 3.27 5.06
CA LEU A 33 -13.97 4.54 4.87
C LEU A 33 -13.39 4.66 3.46
N MET A 34 -12.88 3.55 2.90
CA MET A 34 -12.41 3.49 1.51
C MET A 34 -13.55 3.77 0.53
N PHE A 35 -14.71 3.12 0.72
CA PHE A 35 -15.88 3.36 -0.12
C PHE A 35 -16.36 4.81 -0.01
N LEU A 36 -16.46 5.35 1.21
CA LEU A 36 -16.86 6.73 1.46
C LEU A 36 -15.89 7.73 0.81
N GLY A 37 -14.58 7.50 0.91
CA GLY A 37 -13.55 8.32 0.29
C GLY A 37 -13.67 8.33 -1.24
N ASN A 38 -13.82 7.16 -1.86
CA ASN A 38 -14.00 7.08 -3.31
C ASN A 38 -15.33 7.67 -3.78
N PHE A 39 -16.41 7.49 -3.01
CA PHE A 39 -17.71 8.09 -3.31
C PHE A 39 -17.64 9.62 -3.26
N LEU A 40 -17.02 10.19 -2.23
CA LEU A 40 -16.78 11.64 -2.14
C LEU A 40 -15.91 12.14 -3.29
N TYR A 41 -14.93 11.35 -3.74
CA TYR A 41 -14.10 11.68 -4.89
C TYR A 41 -14.92 11.80 -6.18
N CYS A 42 -15.86 10.88 -6.45
CA CYS A 42 -16.76 10.96 -7.60
C CYS A 42 -17.69 12.19 -7.55
N LEU A 43 -18.08 12.63 -6.35
CA LEU A 43 -18.95 13.81 -6.17
C LEU A 43 -18.21 15.15 -6.25
N VAL A 44 -16.87 15.16 -6.37
CA VAL A 44 -16.07 16.40 -6.40
C VAL A 44 -16.52 17.35 -7.51
N GLU A 45 -16.91 16.81 -8.66
CA GLU A 45 -17.34 17.59 -9.84
C GLU A 45 -18.66 18.34 -9.63
N LEU A 46 -19.47 17.96 -8.63
CA LEU A 46 -20.72 18.65 -8.30
C LEU A 46 -20.51 19.90 -7.45
N PHE A 47 -19.32 20.12 -6.89
CA PHE A 47 -19.02 21.26 -6.03
C PHE A 47 -18.37 22.42 -6.80
N PRO A 48 -18.61 23.68 -6.39
CA PRO A 48 -17.97 24.84 -6.99
C PRO A 48 -16.44 24.82 -6.80
N MET A 49 -15.70 25.33 -7.79
CA MET A 49 -14.22 25.29 -7.90
C MET A 49 -13.45 25.73 -6.63
N SER A 50 -14.04 26.61 -5.80
CA SER A 50 -13.43 27.06 -4.54
C SER A 50 -13.31 25.94 -3.49
N MET A 51 -14.28 25.02 -3.47
CA MET A 51 -14.38 23.94 -2.48
C MET A 51 -13.83 22.60 -3.00
N SER A 52 -13.80 22.38 -4.32
CA SER A 52 -13.39 21.10 -4.93
C SER A 52 -12.00 20.65 -4.47
N ARG A 53 -11.03 21.58 -4.31
CA ARG A 53 -9.69 21.25 -3.79
C ARG A 53 -9.70 20.68 -2.37
N TYR A 54 -10.54 21.23 -1.49
CA TYR A 54 -10.66 20.75 -0.10
C TYR A 54 -11.39 19.42 -0.04
N VAL A 55 -12.44 19.24 -0.86
CA VAL A 55 -13.18 17.99 -0.97
C VAL A 55 -12.28 16.86 -1.52
N MET A 56 -11.42 17.14 -2.51
CA MET A 56 -10.41 16.20 -2.99
C MET A 56 -9.39 15.82 -1.93
N LEU A 57 -8.90 16.80 -1.15
CA LEU A 57 -7.96 16.53 -0.07
C LEU A 57 -8.60 15.66 1.01
N ALA A 58 -9.86 15.95 1.39
CA ALA A 58 -10.63 15.18 2.35
C ALA A 58 -10.91 13.75 1.84
N SER A 59 -11.33 13.57 0.59
CA SER A 59 -11.61 12.26 0.01
C SER A 59 -10.35 11.39 -0.09
N ARG A 60 -9.21 11.96 -0.47
CA ARG A 60 -7.92 11.26 -0.50
C ARG A 60 -7.41 10.92 0.90
N PHE A 61 -7.67 11.79 1.89
CA PHE A 61 -7.31 11.52 3.28
C PHE A 61 -8.11 10.34 3.84
N THR A 62 -9.44 10.33 3.68
CA THR A 62 -10.32 9.26 4.15
C THR A 62 -10.06 7.94 3.43
N ALA A 63 -9.85 7.96 2.12
CA ALA A 63 -9.45 6.78 1.36
C ALA A 63 -8.10 6.21 1.82
N GLY A 64 -7.14 7.06 2.22
CA GLY A 64 -5.84 6.62 2.72
C GLY A 64 -5.90 5.89 4.06
N ILE A 65 -6.88 6.23 4.93
CA ILE A 65 -7.14 5.48 6.17
C ILE A 65 -7.61 4.06 5.86
N GLY A 66 -8.41 3.90 4.80
CA GLY A 66 -9.00 2.62 4.41
C GLY A 66 -8.08 1.64 3.68
N TRP A 67 -6.84 2.02 3.33
CA TRP A 67 -5.92 1.21 2.51
C TRP A 67 -5.33 -0.01 3.24
N GLU A 68 -5.65 -0.18 4.51
CA GLU A 68 -5.03 -1.19 5.36
C GLU A 68 -5.33 -2.62 4.91
N SER A 69 -4.28 -3.38 4.59
CA SER A 69 -4.38 -4.75 4.11
C SER A 69 -3.99 -5.74 5.20
N TYR A 70 -4.98 -6.34 5.85
CA TYR A 70 -4.74 -7.44 6.79
C TYR A 70 -4.69 -8.77 6.03
N VAL A 71 -3.51 -9.32 5.81
CA VAL A 71 -3.37 -10.65 5.20
C VAL A 71 -3.58 -11.71 6.28
N GLY A 72 -4.66 -12.49 6.11
CA GLY A 72 -4.99 -13.76 6.77
C GLY A 72 -4.20 -14.07 8.03
N VAL A 73 -4.57 -13.42 9.14
CA VAL A 73 -3.90 -13.63 10.42
C VAL A 73 -4.15 -15.06 10.88
N LEU A 74 -3.07 -15.73 11.30
CA LEU A 74 -3.17 -17.05 11.91
C LEU A 74 -4.06 -16.92 13.13
N LYS A 75 -5.27 -17.50 13.05
CA LYS A 75 -6.17 -17.58 14.19
C LYS A 75 -5.41 -18.28 15.31
N ARG A 76 -5.23 -17.57 16.42
CA ARG A 76 -4.88 -18.18 17.70
C ARG A 76 -6.02 -19.17 18.01
N LYS A 77 -5.88 -20.43 17.60
CA LYS A 77 -6.79 -21.50 18.02
C LYS A 77 -6.65 -21.57 19.54
N SER A 78 -7.63 -20.97 20.22
CA SER A 78 -7.96 -21.18 21.63
C SER A 78 -6.80 -21.54 22.56
N ASP A 79 -6.15 -20.52 23.12
CA ASP A 79 -5.36 -20.61 24.36
C ASP A 79 -6.15 -21.16 25.57
N LYS A 80 -7.45 -21.48 25.41
CA LYS A 80 -8.27 -22.04 26.48
C LYS A 80 -8.29 -23.57 26.54
N GLU A 81 -7.78 -24.29 25.55
CA GLU A 81 -7.85 -25.77 25.55
C GLU A 81 -6.48 -26.47 25.65
N ASN A 82 -5.36 -25.76 25.53
CA ASN A 82 -4.02 -26.34 25.70
C ASN A 82 -3.20 -25.54 26.71
N LEU A 83 -3.34 -25.88 27.99
CA LEU A 83 -2.62 -25.32 29.15
C LEU A 83 -1.10 -25.62 29.14
N ASN A 84 -0.50 -25.93 27.99
CA ASN A 84 0.91 -26.32 27.86
C ASN A 84 1.50 -25.96 26.47
N LEU A 85 1.10 -24.83 25.85
CA LEU A 85 1.85 -24.36 24.67
C LEU A 85 3.22 -23.82 25.14
N PRO A 86 4.36 -24.35 24.65
CA PRO A 86 5.67 -23.80 24.98
C PRO A 86 5.73 -22.34 24.55
N LYS A 87 6.31 -21.49 25.42
CA LYS A 87 6.56 -20.07 25.13
C LYS A 87 7.32 -20.01 23.81
N LEU A 88 6.68 -19.49 22.76
CA LEU A 88 7.28 -19.46 21.43
C LEU A 88 8.67 -18.78 21.51
N PRO A 89 9.67 -19.22 20.73
CA PRO A 89 10.96 -18.54 20.65
C PRO A 89 10.78 -17.12 20.11
N PRO A 90 11.67 -16.15 20.39
CA PRO A 90 11.59 -14.82 19.79
C PRO A 90 11.63 -14.94 18.26
N TYR A 91 10.86 -14.09 17.57
CA TYR A 91 10.86 -14.07 16.11
C TYR A 91 12.20 -13.53 15.59
N ASP A 92 12.56 -13.91 14.37
CA ASP A 92 13.76 -13.41 13.71
C ASP A 92 13.58 -11.93 13.34
N ARG A 93 14.27 -11.06 14.08
CA ARG A 93 14.20 -9.60 13.89
C ARG A 93 14.82 -9.15 12.57
N LEU A 94 15.82 -9.87 12.06
CA LEU A 94 16.46 -9.54 10.78
C LEU A 94 15.49 -9.82 9.64
N ALA A 95 14.78 -10.95 9.68
CA ALA A 95 13.76 -11.30 8.70
C ALA A 95 12.60 -10.28 8.69
N VAL A 96 12.18 -9.80 9.86
CA VAL A 96 11.17 -8.72 9.99
C VAL A 96 11.68 -7.39 9.45
N ALA A 97 12.91 -6.98 9.79
CA ALA A 97 13.53 -5.76 9.28
C ALA A 97 13.69 -5.80 7.75
N ALA A 98 14.07 -6.95 7.19
CA ALA A 98 14.13 -7.16 5.76
C ALA A 98 12.75 -6.97 5.10
N CYS A 99 11.67 -7.49 5.70
CA CYS A 99 10.32 -7.27 5.19
C CYS A 99 9.91 -5.78 5.19
N TYR A 100 10.27 -5.02 6.23
CA TYR A 100 10.03 -3.57 6.26
C TYR A 100 10.81 -2.85 5.14
N ALA A 101 12.07 -3.21 4.93
CA ALA A 101 12.89 -2.64 3.87
C ALA A 101 12.36 -2.99 2.48
N ILE A 102 11.93 -4.23 2.25
CA ILE A 102 11.31 -4.67 0.99
C ILE A 102 10.02 -3.88 0.74
N ARG A 103 9.17 -3.69 1.76
CA ARG A 103 7.92 -2.92 1.62
C ARG A 103 8.16 -1.47 1.26
N PHE A 104 9.11 -0.84 1.94
CA PHE A 104 9.54 0.51 1.63
C PHE A 104 10.03 0.62 0.18
N THR A 105 10.97 -0.26 -0.21
CA THR A 105 11.58 -0.28 -1.55
C THR A 105 10.55 -0.53 -2.64
N GLN A 106 9.60 -1.44 -2.40
CA GLN A 106 8.53 -1.75 -3.35
C GLN A 106 7.68 -0.51 -3.67
N PHE A 107 7.22 0.20 -2.65
CA PHE A 107 6.41 1.40 -2.86
C PHE A 107 7.23 2.58 -3.37
N PHE A 108 8.50 2.68 -2.95
CA PHE A 108 9.41 3.69 -3.49
C PHE A 108 9.60 3.50 -5.00
N ILE A 109 9.97 2.30 -5.46
CA ILE A 109 10.14 2.01 -6.89
C ILE A 109 8.83 2.23 -7.64
N PHE A 110 7.71 1.73 -7.11
CA PHE A 110 6.41 1.91 -7.75
C PHE A 110 6.08 3.39 -7.99
N THR A 111 6.27 4.23 -6.96
CA THR A 111 6.00 5.66 -7.08
C THR A 111 7.00 6.38 -7.98
N ASN A 112 8.28 5.98 -7.99
CA ASN A 112 9.25 6.54 -8.93
C ASN A 112 8.89 6.20 -10.38
N ILE A 113 8.50 4.95 -10.67
CA ILE A 113 8.07 4.53 -12.02
C ILE A 113 6.80 5.28 -12.43
N GLU A 114 5.82 5.39 -11.53
CA GLU A 114 4.57 6.13 -11.79
C GLU A 114 4.84 7.62 -12.05
N THR A 115 5.78 8.23 -11.32
CA THR A 115 6.12 9.66 -11.47
C THR A 115 6.93 9.95 -12.73
N ILE A 116 7.93 9.11 -13.04
CA ILE A 116 8.85 9.34 -14.18
C ILE A 116 8.26 8.80 -15.48
N GLY A 117 7.40 7.78 -15.43
CA GLY A 117 6.92 7.06 -16.60
C GLY A 117 6.18 7.94 -17.61
N THR A 118 5.34 8.87 -17.12
CA THR A 118 4.59 9.80 -17.97
C THR A 118 5.50 10.83 -18.63
N GLU A 119 6.39 11.46 -17.86
CA GLU A 119 7.40 12.42 -18.35
C GLU A 119 8.34 11.77 -19.36
N PHE A 120 8.80 10.55 -19.08
CA PHE A 120 9.65 9.78 -19.98
C PHE A 120 8.94 9.46 -21.30
N ALA A 121 7.65 9.08 -21.26
CA ALA A 121 6.87 8.83 -22.47
C ALA A 121 6.70 10.10 -23.32
N MET A 122 6.44 11.25 -22.69
CA MET A 122 6.37 12.54 -23.39
C MET A 122 7.69 12.88 -24.08
N MET A 123 8.82 12.70 -23.39
CA MET A 123 10.15 13.03 -23.94
C MET A 123 10.64 12.05 -25.00
N MET A 124 10.41 10.75 -24.81
CA MET A 124 10.96 9.72 -25.70
C MET A 124 10.13 9.53 -26.98
N PHE A 125 8.80 9.62 -26.88
CA PHE A 125 7.90 9.40 -28.01
C PHE A 125 7.30 10.68 -28.59
N MET A 126 7.62 11.85 -28.02
CA MET A 126 7.02 13.14 -28.36
C MET A 126 5.48 13.10 -28.32
N TRP A 127 4.92 12.29 -27.41
CA TRP A 127 3.48 12.16 -27.22
C TRP A 127 2.91 13.38 -26.52
N SER A 128 1.67 13.74 -26.86
CA SER A 128 0.93 14.76 -26.13
C SER A 128 0.54 14.26 -24.74
N PRO A 129 0.31 15.15 -23.76
CA PRO A 129 -0.16 14.75 -22.43
C PRO A 129 -1.44 13.91 -22.48
N THR A 130 -2.31 14.15 -23.46
CA THR A 130 -3.54 13.38 -23.65
C THR A 130 -3.29 11.94 -24.14
N ASP A 131 -2.29 11.75 -25.01
CA ASP A 131 -1.94 10.41 -25.50
C ASP A 131 -1.31 9.56 -24.40
N VAL A 132 -0.45 10.18 -23.59
CA VAL A 132 0.22 9.50 -22.46
C VAL A 132 -0.79 9.01 -21.45
N VAL A 133 -1.76 9.84 -21.05
CA VAL A 133 -2.81 9.45 -20.10
C VAL A 133 -3.67 8.30 -20.64
N PHE A 134 -3.96 8.30 -21.95
CA PHE A 134 -4.70 7.20 -22.57
C PHE A 134 -3.94 5.87 -22.51
N TRP A 135 -2.65 5.88 -22.88
CA TRP A 135 -1.81 4.69 -22.81
C TRP A 135 -1.55 4.22 -21.38
N GLU A 136 -1.41 5.15 -20.44
CA GLU A 136 -1.27 4.87 -19.02
C GLU A 136 -2.52 4.17 -18.46
N ALA A 137 -3.71 4.65 -18.83
CA ALA A 137 -4.97 4.01 -18.45
C ALA A 137 -5.06 2.57 -18.96
N ILE A 138 -4.69 2.32 -20.22
CA ILE A 138 -4.61 0.96 -20.80
C ILE A 138 -3.62 0.10 -20.02
N ALA A 139 -2.42 0.61 -19.73
CA ALA A 139 -1.41 -0.12 -18.97
C ALA A 139 -1.90 -0.48 -17.56
N HIS A 140 -2.60 0.43 -16.88
CA HIS A 140 -3.22 0.17 -15.59
C HIS A 140 -4.35 -0.86 -15.67
N SER A 141 -5.18 -0.83 -16.70
CA SER A 141 -6.19 -1.85 -16.96
C SER A 141 -5.56 -3.23 -17.19
N ILE A 142 -4.48 -3.31 -17.97
CA ILE A 142 -3.72 -4.56 -18.19
C ILE A 142 -3.15 -5.07 -16.86
N ARG A 143 -2.59 -4.18 -16.02
CA ARG A 143 -2.11 -4.55 -14.68
C ARG A 143 -3.22 -5.16 -13.81
N GLY A 144 -4.44 -4.60 -13.90
CA GLY A 144 -5.63 -5.14 -13.23
C GLY A 144 -6.04 -6.52 -13.75
N LEU A 145 -6.04 -6.71 -15.07
CA LEU A 145 -6.36 -7.99 -15.71
C LEU A 145 -5.32 -9.07 -15.39
N LEU A 146 -4.02 -8.72 -15.40
CA LEU A 146 -2.94 -9.61 -14.97
C LEU A 146 -3.07 -9.98 -13.49
N ALA A 147 -3.47 -9.04 -12.63
CA ALA A 147 -3.75 -9.36 -11.23
C ALA A 147 -4.89 -10.37 -11.10
N LEU A 148 -6.00 -10.15 -11.82
CA LEU A 148 -7.14 -11.06 -11.80
C LEU A 148 -6.77 -12.45 -12.37
N SER A 149 -6.04 -12.50 -13.49
CA SER A 149 -5.61 -13.76 -14.10
C SER A 149 -4.67 -14.53 -13.18
N THR A 150 -3.71 -13.86 -12.55
CA THR A 150 -2.83 -14.49 -11.55
C THR A 150 -3.63 -15.04 -10.38
N TYR A 151 -4.62 -14.31 -9.85
CA TYR A 151 -5.49 -14.83 -8.78
C TYR A 151 -6.29 -16.07 -9.21
N ILE A 152 -6.86 -16.08 -10.41
CA ILE A 152 -7.57 -17.26 -10.94
C ILE A 152 -6.61 -18.44 -11.09
N CYS A 153 -5.42 -18.21 -11.66
CA CYS A 153 -4.40 -19.25 -11.81
C CYS A 153 -3.94 -19.80 -10.46
N TYR A 154 -3.77 -18.96 -9.43
CA TYR A 154 -3.49 -19.41 -8.06
C TYR A 154 -4.56 -20.35 -7.53
N ILE A 155 -5.84 -20.04 -7.75
CA ILE A 155 -6.96 -20.86 -7.28
C ILE A 155 -7.05 -22.19 -8.04
N VAL A 156 -6.91 -22.15 -9.38
CA VAL A 156 -7.11 -23.33 -10.24
C VAL A 156 -5.92 -24.29 -10.18
N PHE A 157 -4.70 -23.76 -10.25
CA PHE A 157 -3.47 -24.58 -10.33
C PHE A 157 -2.75 -24.73 -9.00
N ASN A 158 -3.29 -24.17 -7.91
CA ASN A 158 -2.68 -24.19 -6.58
C ASN A 158 -1.22 -23.70 -6.60
N LEU A 159 -0.92 -22.69 -7.44
CA LEU A 159 0.42 -22.14 -7.71
C LEU A 159 1.07 -21.39 -6.53
N GLY A 160 0.48 -21.51 -5.33
CA GLY A 160 0.95 -20.89 -4.08
C GLY A 160 2.42 -21.14 -3.76
N GLU A 161 2.99 -22.22 -4.29
CA GLU A 161 4.35 -22.67 -4.01
C GLU A 161 5.39 -22.28 -5.08
N ASN A 162 4.99 -22.03 -6.33
CA ASN A 162 5.93 -21.96 -7.47
C ASN A 162 6.14 -20.56 -8.08
N PHE A 163 5.19 -19.63 -7.93
CA PHE A 163 5.34 -18.26 -8.46
C PHE A 163 5.00 -17.24 -7.38
N PRO A 164 5.96 -16.78 -6.57
CA PRO A 164 5.68 -15.82 -5.51
C PRO A 164 5.44 -14.42 -6.09
N ASN A 165 4.20 -13.91 -6.01
CA ASN A 165 3.95 -12.49 -6.24
C ASN A 165 4.51 -11.72 -5.04
N ILE A 166 5.52 -10.87 -5.27
CA ILE A 166 6.27 -10.14 -4.23
C ILE A 166 5.33 -9.54 -3.16
N ASN A 167 4.21 -8.94 -3.56
CA ASN A 167 3.28 -8.32 -2.63
C ASN A 167 2.54 -9.34 -1.73
N VAL A 168 2.08 -10.45 -2.31
CA VAL A 168 1.34 -11.49 -1.58
C VAL A 168 2.31 -12.31 -0.73
N THR A 169 3.40 -12.76 -1.35
CA THR A 169 4.42 -13.58 -0.70
C THR A 169 5.10 -12.85 0.44
N MET A 170 5.40 -11.55 0.33
CA MET A 170 5.97 -10.79 1.44
C MET A 170 5.01 -10.74 2.64
N ASN A 171 3.72 -10.44 2.41
CA ASN A 171 2.74 -10.41 3.50
C ASN A 171 2.53 -11.80 4.14
N THR A 172 2.55 -12.87 3.35
CA THR A 172 2.47 -14.25 3.84
C THR A 172 3.75 -14.67 4.58
N LEU A 173 4.93 -14.30 4.08
CA LEU A 173 6.21 -14.57 4.72
C LEU A 173 6.29 -13.86 6.07
N PHE A 174 5.89 -12.59 6.10
CA PHE A 174 5.84 -11.77 7.31
C PHE A 174 4.92 -12.37 8.39
N SER A 175 3.72 -12.83 8.01
CA SER A 175 2.81 -13.47 8.97
C SER A 175 3.33 -14.82 9.49
N ARG A 176 4.10 -15.56 8.68
CA ARG A 176 4.79 -16.79 9.12
C ARG A 176 5.97 -16.51 10.05
N ILE A 177 6.80 -15.50 9.76
CA ILE A 177 7.96 -15.13 10.61
C ILE A 177 7.50 -14.73 12.02
N ILE A 178 6.45 -13.92 12.11
CA ILE A 178 5.97 -13.39 13.39
C ILE A 178 5.16 -14.45 14.17
N GLY A 179 4.47 -15.34 13.47
CA GLY A 179 3.51 -16.26 14.08
C GLY A 179 2.33 -15.50 14.70
N PRO A 180 1.50 -16.11 15.55
CA PRO A 180 0.23 -15.54 16.03
C PRO A 180 0.36 -14.30 16.95
N ARG A 181 1.56 -13.72 17.08
CA ARG A 181 1.86 -12.63 18.00
C ARG A 181 1.60 -11.28 17.36
N MET A 182 0.76 -10.45 17.98
CA MET A 182 0.54 -9.04 17.62
C MET A 182 0.51 -8.77 16.10
N GLN A 183 -0.11 -9.67 15.33
CA GLN A 183 -0.02 -9.63 13.87
C GLN A 183 -0.61 -8.34 13.29
N GLY A 184 -1.71 -7.84 13.88
CA GLY A 184 -2.31 -6.57 13.46
C GLY A 184 -1.36 -5.38 13.62
N THR A 185 -0.70 -5.25 14.76
CA THR A 185 0.24 -4.14 15.01
C THR A 185 1.43 -4.19 14.06
N GLN A 186 2.00 -5.39 13.87
CA GLN A 186 3.15 -5.58 13.00
C GLN A 186 2.81 -5.34 11.51
N GLN A 187 1.62 -5.74 11.06
CA GLN A 187 1.12 -5.44 9.72
C GLN A 187 0.86 -3.94 9.54
N GLY A 188 0.32 -3.26 10.56
CA GLY A 188 0.17 -1.81 10.55
C GLY A 188 1.51 -1.06 10.40
N ILE A 189 2.56 -1.53 11.08
CA ILE A 189 3.92 -0.99 10.93
C ILE A 189 4.47 -1.28 9.52
N LEU A 190 4.25 -2.49 8.98
CA LEU A 190 4.65 -2.83 7.61
C LEU A 190 4.04 -1.85 6.59
N GLU A 191 2.73 -1.57 6.68
CA GLU A 191 2.05 -0.63 5.81
C GLU A 191 2.54 0.82 5.99
N MET A 192 2.90 1.21 7.21
CA MET A 192 3.54 2.51 7.48
C MET A 192 4.84 2.67 6.68
N PHE A 193 5.71 1.64 6.65
CA PHE A 193 6.93 1.66 5.83
C PHE A 193 6.63 1.77 4.33
N GLY A 194 5.54 1.15 3.87
CA GLY A 194 5.05 1.34 2.50
C GLY A 194 4.61 2.79 2.21
N GLY A 195 3.85 3.39 3.12
CA GLY A 195 3.43 4.79 3.04
C GLY A 195 4.63 5.76 3.01
N MET A 196 5.68 5.49 3.80
CA MET A 196 6.93 6.26 3.77
C MET A 196 7.65 6.13 2.42
N GLY A 197 7.72 4.93 1.84
CA GLY A 197 8.30 4.73 0.50
C GLY A 197 7.57 5.52 -0.59
N ARG A 198 6.24 5.53 -0.55
CA ARG A 198 5.40 6.32 -1.47
C ARG A 198 5.58 7.84 -1.28
N MET A 199 5.80 8.31 -0.05
CA MET A 199 5.99 9.73 0.22
C MET A 199 7.37 10.25 -0.20
N THR A 200 8.39 9.41 -0.09
CA THR A 200 9.78 9.79 -0.40
C THR A 200 10.07 9.87 -1.90
N GLY A 201 9.40 9.07 -2.74
CA GLY A 201 9.61 9.05 -4.19
C GLY A 201 9.54 10.44 -4.86
N PRO A 202 8.40 11.15 -4.78
CA PRO A 202 8.25 12.45 -5.44
C PRO A 202 9.17 13.53 -4.86
N LEU A 203 9.51 13.45 -3.58
CA LEU A 203 10.42 14.41 -2.94
C LEU A 203 11.86 14.29 -3.46
N VAL A 204 12.33 13.05 -3.65
CA VAL A 204 13.67 12.78 -4.20
C VAL A 204 13.75 13.21 -5.67
N ILE A 205 12.72 12.91 -6.46
CA ILE A 205 12.67 13.34 -7.87
C ILE A 205 12.58 14.87 -7.97
N GLY A 206 11.68 15.50 -7.20
CA GLY A 206 11.49 16.94 -7.21
C GLY A 206 12.76 17.71 -6.83
N SER A 207 13.40 17.35 -5.72
CA SER A 207 14.67 17.95 -5.30
C SER A 207 15.82 17.69 -6.30
N GLY A 208 15.88 16.50 -6.89
CA GLY A 208 16.86 16.19 -7.93
C GLY A 208 16.68 17.03 -9.19
N ALA A 209 15.43 17.25 -9.61
CA ALA A 209 15.09 18.08 -10.76
C ALA A 209 15.40 19.56 -10.50
N GLU A 210 15.10 20.08 -9.31
CA GLU A 210 15.43 21.45 -8.91
C GLU A 210 16.95 21.70 -8.93
N ASN A 211 17.73 20.76 -8.39
CA ASN A 211 19.20 20.85 -8.40
C ASN A 211 19.78 20.79 -9.83
N PHE A 212 19.19 19.97 -10.71
CA PHE A 212 19.59 19.88 -12.11
C PHE A 212 19.25 21.17 -12.89
N LEU A 213 18.06 21.74 -12.66
CA LEU A 213 17.66 23.02 -13.24
C LEU A 213 18.56 24.16 -12.75
N HIS A 214 18.93 24.18 -11.46
CA HIS A 214 19.91 25.14 -10.94
C HIS A 214 21.29 24.99 -11.62
N ALA A 215 21.76 23.75 -11.80
CA ALA A 215 23.03 23.48 -12.49
C ALA A 215 23.04 23.94 -13.96
N ILE A 216 21.91 23.87 -14.66
CA ILE A 216 21.79 24.33 -16.07
C ILE A 216 21.55 25.84 -16.16
N SER A 217 20.81 26.41 -15.21
CA SER A 217 20.45 27.84 -15.18
C SER A 217 21.65 28.75 -14.81
N GLY A 218 22.76 28.18 -14.35
CA GLY A 218 23.99 28.94 -14.05
C GLY A 218 23.80 29.99 -12.95
N LYS A 219 22.82 29.80 -12.07
CA LYS A 219 22.59 30.58 -10.85
C LYS A 219 22.63 29.69 -9.63
#